data_AF-A0A355EKM2-F1
#
_entry.id   AF-A0A355EKM2-F1
#
_cell.length_a   1.000
_cell.length_b   1.000
_cell.length_c   1.000
_cell.angle_alpha   90.00
_cell.angle_beta   90.00
_cell.angle_gamma   90.00
#
_symmetry.space_group_name_H-M   'P 1'
#
loop_
_entity.id
_entity.type
_entity.pdbx_description
1 polymer ?
#
loop_
_entity_poly.entity_id
_entity_poly.type
_entity_poly.pdbx_seq_one_letter_code
_entity_poly.pdbx_strand_id
1 'polypeptide(L)'
;LEERFRAEVKIKDDAVTLLGRIDRVDRSTASGRHTVIDYKTGTARQYPSRIMQKTDFGDIKSIHDHVPSFQLPIYMHIFSTQESVPLHSMDAGLFLLGSNSEETFFKSKDELENKRLLDAYTQGIETVLSHMFDPNEPFSAFDTSRCMDCPARNLCHV
;
A
#
# COMPACT_ATOMS: atom_id res chain seq x y z
N LEU A 1 15.89 -11.55 5.09
CA LEU A 1 16.49 -10.58 6.05
C LEU A 1 15.90 -9.23 5.69
N GLU A 2 15.50 -8.42 6.67
CA GLU A 2 14.81 -7.15 6.42
C GLU A 2 15.78 -6.08 5.88
N GLU A 3 15.48 -5.52 4.71
CA GLU A 3 16.35 -4.57 4.00
C GLU A 3 15.67 -3.22 3.81
N ARG A 4 16.48 -2.14 3.77
CA ARG A 4 16.00 -0.77 3.56
C ARG A 4 16.05 -0.44 2.07
N PHE A 5 14.94 0.06 1.56
CA PHE A 5 14.79 0.45 0.16
C PHE A 5 14.24 1.86 0.05
N ARG A 6 14.50 2.50 -1.09
CA ARG A 6 13.98 3.82 -1.42
C ARG A 6 13.56 3.91 -2.88
N ALA A 7 12.55 4.73 -3.14
CA ALA A 7 12.14 5.10 -4.48
C ALA A 7 11.70 6.56 -4.52
N GLU A 8 12.05 7.25 -5.60
CA GLU A 8 11.49 8.57 -5.88
C GLU A 8 10.21 8.42 -6.69
N VAL A 9 9.16 9.09 -6.24
CA VAL A 9 7.89 9.21 -6.95
C VAL A 9 7.65 10.69 -7.23
N LYS A 10 7.27 11.01 -8.46
CA LYS A 10 6.88 12.38 -8.83
C LYS A 10 5.40 12.58 -8.51
N ILE A 11 5.10 13.59 -7.71
CA ILE A 11 3.73 13.99 -7.37
C ILE A 11 3.56 15.43 -7.83
N LYS A 12 2.75 15.66 -8.87
CA LYS A 12 2.63 16.98 -9.52
C LYS A 12 4.02 17.51 -9.90
N ASP A 13 4.44 18.62 -9.31
CA ASP A 13 5.73 19.28 -9.54
C ASP A 13 6.80 18.90 -8.49
N ASP A 14 6.44 18.12 -7.47
CA ASP A 14 7.32 17.74 -6.37
C ASP A 14 7.87 16.31 -6.52
N ALA A 15 9.08 16.11 -6.01
CA ALA A 15 9.69 14.78 -5.89
C ALA A 15 9.57 14.29 -4.44
N VAL A 16 8.91 13.15 -4.25
CA VAL A 16 8.71 12.52 -2.95
C VAL A 16 9.57 11.26 -2.89
N THR A 17 10.41 11.15 -1.87
CA THR A 17 11.14 9.90 -1.61
C THR A 17 10.30 8.99 -0.71
N LEU A 18 9.85 7.86 -1.24
CA LEU A 18 9.29 6.76 -0.47
C LEU A 18 10.44 5.95 0.15
N LEU A 19 10.39 5.76 1.46
CA LEU A 19 11.36 4.98 2.23
C LEU A 19 10.65 3.83 2.93
N GLY A 20 11.17 2.61 2.77
CA GLY A 20 10.54 1.42 3.34
C GLY A 20 11.58 0.41 3.82
N ARG A 21 11.20 -0.38 4.83
CA ARG A 21 11.93 -1.58 5.21
C ARG A 21 11.06 -2.79 4.86
N ILE A 22 11.47 -3.55 3.87
CA ILE A 22 10.71 -4.71 3.40
C ILE A 22 11.17 -5.93 4.19
N ASP A 23 10.24 -6.64 4.81
CA ASP A 23 10.59 -7.78 5.68
C ASP A 23 11.32 -8.88 4.91
N ARG A 24 10.79 -9.21 3.73
CA ARG A 24 11.34 -10.24 2.86
C ARG A 24 10.94 -10.01 1.41
N VAL A 25 11.87 -10.30 0.50
CA VAL A 25 11.58 -10.49 -0.92
C VAL A 25 12.14 -11.83 -1.35
N ASP A 26 11.29 -12.66 -1.93
CA ASP A 26 11.69 -13.95 -2.51
C ASP A 26 11.75 -13.85 -4.03
N ARG A 27 12.57 -14.72 -4.65
CA ARG A 27 12.58 -14.91 -6.10
C ARG A 27 12.30 -16.36 -6.43
N SER A 28 11.22 -16.61 -7.16
CA SER A 28 10.88 -17.94 -7.64
C SER A 28 11.91 -18.43 -8.65
N THR A 29 12.51 -19.60 -8.41
CA THR A 29 13.44 -20.23 -9.37
C THR A 29 12.72 -20.81 -10.59
N ALA A 30 11.42 -21.11 -10.47
CA ALA A 30 10.61 -21.68 -11.54
C ALA A 30 10.05 -20.61 -12.49
N SER A 31 9.56 -19.49 -11.95
CA SER A 31 8.92 -18.42 -12.73
C SER A 31 9.78 -17.17 -12.88
N GLY A 32 10.84 -17.02 -12.09
CA GLY A 32 11.67 -15.81 -12.05
C GLY A 32 11.02 -14.60 -11.37
N ARG A 33 9.74 -14.69 -10.99
CA ARG A 33 8.97 -13.61 -10.34
C ARG A 33 9.48 -13.31 -8.93
N HIS A 34 9.40 -12.05 -8.55
CA HIS A 34 9.73 -11.60 -7.20
C HIS A 34 8.45 -11.52 -6.36
N THR A 35 8.50 -11.99 -5.12
CA THR A 35 7.37 -11.90 -4.18
C THR A 35 7.78 -11.05 -3.00
N VAL A 36 7.13 -9.89 -2.84
CA VAL A 36 7.26 -9.06 -1.64
C VAL A 36 6.41 -9.67 -0.53
N ILE A 37 7.00 -9.88 0.65
CA ILE A 37 6.36 -10.53 1.78
C ILE A 37 6.42 -9.61 3.00
N ASP A 38 5.29 -9.41 3.66
CA ASP A 38 5.15 -8.72 4.94
C ASP A 38 4.63 -9.68 6.01
N TYR A 39 5.20 -9.64 7.21
CA TYR A 39 4.76 -10.43 8.34
C TYR A 39 4.00 -9.56 9.34
N LYS A 40 2.82 -10.03 9.76
CA LYS A 40 2.03 -9.37 10.80
C LYS A 40 1.67 -10.36 11.89
N THR A 41 1.82 -9.93 13.13
CA THR A 41 1.45 -10.72 14.31
C THR A 41 -0.06 -10.71 14.57
N GLY A 42 -0.80 -9.76 13.99
CA GLY A 42 -2.26 -9.69 14.06
C GLY A 42 -2.97 -10.72 13.17
N THR A 43 -4.30 -10.63 13.15
CA THR A 43 -5.19 -11.52 12.39
C THR A 43 -6.01 -10.78 11.33
N ALA A 44 -5.91 -9.45 11.27
CA ALA A 44 -6.72 -8.61 10.39
C ALA A 44 -6.23 -8.70 8.94
N ARG A 45 -7.15 -9.03 8.03
CA ARG A 45 -6.92 -8.96 6.58
C ARG A 45 -6.89 -7.52 6.09
N GLN A 46 -6.08 -7.25 5.08
CA GLN A 46 -5.79 -5.92 4.56
C GLN A 46 -6.16 -5.73 3.09
N TYR A 47 -6.38 -6.81 2.31
CA TYR A 47 -6.50 -6.74 0.85
C TYR A 47 -7.81 -7.40 0.36
N PRO A 48 -8.95 -6.68 0.44
CA PRO A 48 -10.26 -7.24 0.11
C PRO A 48 -10.42 -7.49 -1.40
N SER A 49 -11.09 -8.60 -1.76
CA SER A 49 -11.20 -9.08 -3.15
C SER A 49 -12.00 -8.19 -4.11
N ARG A 50 -12.77 -7.23 -3.62
CA ARG A 50 -13.62 -6.34 -4.43
C ARG A 50 -13.32 -4.86 -4.18
N ILE A 51 -12.07 -4.54 -3.83
CA ILE A 51 -11.66 -3.15 -3.54
C ILE A 51 -11.96 -2.22 -4.72
N MET A 52 -11.69 -2.67 -5.94
CA MET A 52 -11.94 -1.93 -7.19
C MET A 52 -13.42 -1.58 -7.45
N GLN A 53 -14.36 -2.23 -6.76
CA GLN A 53 -15.80 -1.96 -6.91
C GLN A 53 -16.32 -1.04 -5.81
N LYS A 54 -15.56 -0.85 -4.73
CA LYS A 54 -15.97 -0.11 -3.53
C LYS A 54 -15.23 1.21 -3.35
N THR A 55 -14.07 1.34 -3.97
CA THR A 55 -13.15 2.45 -3.75
C THR A 55 -12.99 3.26 -5.02
N ASP A 56 -13.13 4.57 -4.87
CA ASP A 56 -12.59 5.54 -5.80
C ASP A 56 -11.19 5.95 -5.32
N PHE A 57 -10.16 5.52 -6.04
CA PHE A 57 -8.76 5.82 -5.69
C PHE A 57 -8.35 7.26 -6.05
N GLY A 58 -9.23 8.04 -6.68
CA GLY A 58 -9.06 9.48 -6.87
C GLY A 58 -9.62 10.32 -5.72
N ASP A 59 -10.33 9.73 -4.77
CA ASP A 59 -11.02 10.45 -3.69
C ASP A 59 -10.47 10.06 -2.31
N ILE A 60 -9.99 11.06 -1.55
CA ILE A 60 -9.34 10.82 -0.25
C ILE A 60 -10.29 10.20 0.78
N LYS A 61 -11.59 10.54 0.75
CA LYS A 61 -12.59 9.99 1.67
C LYS A 61 -12.89 8.53 1.33
N SER A 62 -13.09 8.22 0.06
CA SER A 62 -13.31 6.86 -0.42
C SER A 62 -12.11 5.96 -0.11
N ILE A 63 -10.89 6.46 -0.28
CA ILE A 63 -9.66 5.79 0.14
C ILE A 63 -9.68 5.51 1.65
N HIS A 64 -9.93 6.53 2.47
CA HIS A 64 -9.97 6.40 3.92
C HIS A 64 -10.97 5.33 4.38
N ASP A 65 -12.16 5.30 3.78
CA ASP A 65 -13.25 4.42 4.19
C ASP A 65 -13.04 2.96 3.77
N HIS A 66 -12.33 2.73 2.66
CA HIS A 66 -12.32 1.41 2.02
C HIS A 66 -10.94 0.76 1.90
N VAL A 67 -9.84 1.52 1.87
CA VAL A 67 -8.48 0.99 1.67
C VAL A 67 -7.85 0.71 3.03
N PRO A 68 -7.70 -0.56 3.44
CA PRO A 68 -7.19 -0.86 4.77
C PRO A 68 -5.67 -0.62 4.89
N SER A 69 -4.94 -0.80 3.79
CA SER A 69 -3.48 -0.70 3.77
C SER A 69 -2.97 -0.40 2.36
N PHE A 70 -1.97 0.49 2.28
CA PHE A 70 -1.15 0.73 1.10
C PHE A 70 0.21 0.02 1.19
N GLN A 71 0.48 -0.74 2.26
CA GLN A 71 1.83 -1.15 2.61
C GLN A 71 2.48 -2.06 1.56
N LEU A 72 1.81 -3.14 1.13
CA LEU A 72 2.34 -4.02 0.07
C LEU A 72 2.49 -3.27 -1.28
N PRO A 73 1.49 -2.52 -1.78
CA PRO A 73 1.65 -1.68 -2.98
C PRO A 73 2.89 -0.76 -2.92
N ILE A 74 3.10 -0.08 -1.79
CA ILE A 74 4.27 0.80 -1.59
C ILE A 74 5.56 -0.01 -1.62
N TYR A 75 5.62 -1.15 -0.93
CA TYR A 75 6.82 -2.00 -0.93
C TYR A 75 7.15 -2.56 -2.32
N MET A 76 6.13 -2.96 -3.08
CA MET A 76 6.32 -3.39 -4.46
C MET A 76 6.87 -2.26 -5.32
N HIS A 77 6.33 -1.04 -5.20
CA HIS A 77 6.80 0.12 -5.96
C HIS A 77 8.24 0.49 -5.62
N ILE A 78 8.57 0.50 -4.33
CA ILE A 78 9.91 0.79 -3.83
C ILE A 78 10.92 -0.23 -4.37
N PHE A 79 10.64 -1.53 -4.22
CA PHE A 79 11.52 -2.59 -4.68
C PHE A 79 11.64 -2.59 -6.21
N SER A 80 10.53 -2.45 -6.93
CA SER A 80 10.48 -2.35 -8.39
C SER A 80 11.42 -1.27 -8.91
N THR A 81 11.40 -0.10 -8.27
CA THR A 81 12.20 1.06 -8.68
C THR A 81 13.67 0.85 -8.37
N GLN A 82 14.00 0.45 -7.14
CA GLN A 82 15.39 0.33 -6.72
C GLN A 82 16.13 -0.79 -7.44
N GLU A 83 15.48 -1.94 -7.62
CA GLU A 83 16.07 -3.14 -8.22
C GLU A 83 15.83 -3.23 -9.74
N SER A 84 15.17 -2.23 -10.33
CA SER A 84 14.80 -2.21 -11.75
C SER A 84 14.01 -3.46 -12.20
N VAL A 85 13.16 -3.97 -11.31
CA VAL A 85 12.26 -5.10 -11.58
C VAL A 85 10.90 -4.57 -12.02
N PRO A 86 10.30 -5.01 -13.14
CA PRO A 86 8.99 -4.52 -13.56
C PRO A 86 7.89 -4.87 -12.55
N LEU A 87 7.09 -3.89 -12.13
CA LEU A 87 6.03 -4.07 -11.12
C LEU A 87 5.03 -5.19 -11.46
N HIS A 88 4.70 -5.37 -12.74
CA HIS A 88 3.80 -6.43 -13.24
C HIS A 88 4.43 -7.84 -13.22
N SER A 89 5.74 -7.95 -13.02
CA SER A 89 6.45 -9.22 -12.86
C SER A 89 6.59 -9.67 -11.40
N MET A 90 5.89 -8.97 -10.49
CA MET A 90 5.98 -9.17 -9.06
C MET A 90 4.67 -9.64 -8.46
N ASP A 91 4.77 -10.40 -7.38
CA ASP A 91 3.68 -10.78 -6.49
C ASP A 91 3.87 -10.13 -5.12
N ALA A 92 2.81 -10.10 -4.32
CA ALA A 92 2.92 -9.69 -2.93
C ALA A 92 1.98 -10.49 -2.01
N GLY A 93 2.46 -10.77 -0.80
CA GLY A 93 1.76 -11.57 0.19
C GLY A 93 1.94 -11.05 1.61
N LEU A 94 0.91 -11.23 2.41
CA LEU A 94 0.85 -10.89 3.82
C LEU A 94 0.70 -12.18 4.63
N PHE A 95 1.65 -12.46 5.52
CA PHE A 95 1.59 -13.58 6.45
C PHE A 95 1.06 -13.10 7.80
N LEU A 96 -0.14 -13.56 8.16
CA LEU A 96 -0.80 -13.29 9.43
C LEU A 96 -0.44 -14.39 10.43
N LEU A 97 0.62 -14.14 11.22
CA LEU A 97 1.15 -15.10 12.19
C LEU A 97 0.16 -15.38 13.34
N GLY A 98 -0.65 -14.38 13.73
CA GLY A 98 -1.64 -14.54 14.79
C GLY A 98 -2.75 -15.54 14.47
N SER A 99 -3.01 -15.78 13.19
CA SER A 99 -4.00 -16.76 12.70
C SER A 99 -3.38 -17.88 11.87
N ASN A 100 -2.05 -17.90 11.73
CA ASN A 100 -1.30 -18.79 10.84
C ASN A 100 -1.93 -18.88 9.43
N SER A 101 -2.18 -17.73 8.82
CA SER A 101 -2.81 -17.64 7.50
C SER A 101 -2.09 -16.67 6.58
N GLU A 102 -2.32 -16.80 5.28
CA GLU A 102 -1.75 -15.93 4.25
C GLU A 102 -2.86 -15.17 3.52
N GLU A 103 -2.55 -13.94 3.13
CA GLU A 103 -3.35 -13.13 2.24
C GLU A 103 -2.50 -12.61 1.07
N THR A 104 -2.86 -12.98 -0.15
CA THR A 104 -2.20 -12.45 -1.35
C THR A 104 -2.74 -11.07 -1.71
N PHE A 105 -1.91 -10.18 -2.24
CA PHE A 105 -2.37 -8.90 -2.76
C PHE A 105 -3.22 -9.08 -4.03
N PHE A 106 -2.69 -9.86 -4.99
CA PHE A 106 -3.40 -10.24 -6.20
C PHE A 106 -4.36 -11.40 -5.93
N LYS A 107 -5.63 -11.22 -6.30
CA LYS A 107 -6.67 -12.25 -6.18
C LYS A 107 -7.02 -12.90 -7.52
N SER A 108 -6.71 -12.20 -8.61
CA SER A 108 -6.99 -12.66 -9.97
C SER A 108 -5.78 -13.38 -10.55
N LYS A 109 -6.06 -14.37 -11.41
CA LYS A 109 -5.07 -14.96 -12.31
C LYS A 109 -4.95 -14.17 -13.61
N ASP A 110 -5.80 -13.17 -13.82
CA ASP A 110 -5.74 -12.27 -14.96
C ASP A 110 -4.73 -11.15 -14.71
N GLU A 111 -3.64 -11.17 -15.47
CA GLU A 111 -2.58 -10.15 -15.42
C GLU A 111 -3.10 -8.75 -15.75
N LEU A 112 -4.13 -8.61 -16.60
CA LEU A 112 -4.71 -7.31 -16.91
C LEU A 112 -5.47 -6.75 -15.70
N GLU A 113 -6.17 -7.61 -14.96
CA GLU A 113 -6.85 -7.22 -13.73
C GLU A 113 -5.84 -6.83 -12.64
N ASN A 114 -4.76 -7.59 -12.49
CA ASN A 114 -3.68 -7.29 -11.55
C ASN A 114 -2.99 -5.97 -11.89
N LYS A 115 -2.75 -5.70 -13.17
CA LYS A 115 -2.22 -4.40 -13.62
C LYS A 115 -3.17 -3.26 -13.27
N ARG A 116 -4.47 -3.40 -13.56
CA ARG A 116 -5.48 -2.37 -13.20
C ARG A 116 -5.55 -2.12 -11.70
N LEU A 117 -5.39 -3.17 -10.88
CA LEU A 117 -5.33 -3.05 -9.43
C LEU A 117 -4.10 -2.23 -9.00
N LEU A 118 -2.92 -2.54 -9.55
CA LEU A 118 -1.69 -1.78 -9.29
C LEU A 118 -1.81 -0.31 -9.71
N ASP A 119 -2.36 -0.06 -10.90
CA ASP A 119 -2.57 1.30 -11.42
C ASP A 119 -3.51 2.09 -10.48
N ALA A 120 -4.58 1.46 -9.99
CA ALA A 120 -5.49 2.09 -9.03
C ALA A 120 -4.84 2.37 -7.68
N TYR A 121 -4.07 1.44 -7.13
CA TYR A 121 -3.32 1.69 -5.89
C TYR A 121 -2.24 2.77 -6.07
N THR A 122 -1.62 2.84 -7.25
CA THR A 122 -0.67 3.92 -7.60
C THR A 122 -1.37 5.27 -7.60
N GLN A 123 -2.53 5.37 -8.26
CA GLN A 123 -3.39 6.56 -8.19
C GLN A 123 -3.76 6.92 -6.75
N GLY A 124 -4.12 5.93 -5.92
CA GLY A 124 -4.44 6.16 -4.51
C GLY A 124 -3.27 6.72 -3.70
N ILE A 125 -2.06 6.22 -3.93
CA ILE A 125 -0.83 6.77 -3.31
C ILE A 125 -0.64 8.23 -3.75
N GLU A 126 -0.81 8.52 -5.04
CA GLU A 126 -0.71 9.89 -5.57
C GLU A 126 -1.76 10.83 -4.99
N THR A 127 -3.01 10.36 -4.84
CA THR A 127 -4.11 11.09 -4.20
C THR A 127 -3.79 11.42 -2.74
N VAL A 128 -3.32 10.44 -1.97
CA VAL A 128 -2.96 10.64 -0.55
C VAL A 128 -1.81 11.63 -0.42
N LEU A 129 -0.74 11.47 -1.20
CA LEU A 129 0.41 12.38 -1.16
C LEU A 129 0.02 13.79 -1.62
N SER A 130 -0.78 13.91 -2.67
CA SER A 130 -1.25 15.21 -3.17
C SER A 130 -2.08 15.95 -2.13
N HIS A 131 -2.96 15.24 -1.41
CA HIS A 131 -3.75 15.82 -0.32
C HIS A 131 -2.87 16.19 0.88
N MET A 132 -1.87 15.37 1.23
CA MET A 132 -0.93 15.67 2.32
C MET A 132 -0.10 16.95 2.08
N PHE A 133 0.19 17.27 0.82
CA PHE A 133 1.04 18.40 0.44
C PHE A 133 0.27 19.62 -0.08
N ASP A 134 -1.07 19.62 -0.12
CA ASP A 134 -1.82 20.78 -0.59
C ASP A 134 -1.79 21.92 0.44
N PRO A 135 -1.13 23.07 0.15
CA PRO A 135 -1.07 24.18 1.10
C PRO A 135 -2.40 24.91 1.26
N ASN A 136 -3.37 24.69 0.36
CA ASN A 136 -4.68 25.33 0.39
C ASN A 136 -5.73 24.52 1.15
N GLU A 137 -5.42 23.26 1.46
CA GLU A 137 -6.30 22.37 2.23
C GLU A 137 -5.65 22.09 3.59
N PRO A 138 -6.10 22.75 4.68
CA PRO A 138 -5.59 22.46 6.01
C PRO A 138 -5.82 21.00 6.38
N PHE A 139 -4.84 20.39 7.06
CA PHE A 139 -5.01 19.04 7.58
C PHE A 139 -6.26 18.94 8.47
N SER A 140 -7.16 18.03 8.12
CA SER A 140 -8.30 17.64 8.94
C SER A 140 -8.27 16.14 9.22
N ALA A 141 -8.41 15.76 10.48
CA ALA A 141 -8.51 14.35 10.85
C ALA A 141 -9.92 13.80 10.55
N PHE A 142 -9.97 12.51 10.22
CA PHE A 142 -11.23 11.79 10.07
C PHE A 142 -11.73 11.29 11.43
N ASP A 143 -12.98 11.59 11.77
CA ASP A 143 -13.61 11.09 13.00
C ASP A 143 -14.00 9.62 12.85
N THR A 144 -13.29 8.73 13.54
CA THR A 144 -13.50 7.29 13.46
C THR A 144 -13.31 6.62 14.81
N SER A 145 -13.71 5.35 14.91
CA SER A 145 -13.42 4.53 16.09
C SER A 145 -11.91 4.39 16.38
N ARG A 146 -11.04 4.60 15.38
CA ARG A 146 -9.57 4.56 15.57
C ARG A 146 -9.05 5.74 16.41
N CYS A 147 -9.84 6.80 16.59
CA CYS A 147 -9.49 7.92 17.47
C CYS A 147 -9.25 7.46 18.92
N MET A 148 -9.84 6.34 19.34
CA MET A 148 -9.67 5.80 20.69
C MET A 148 -8.24 5.37 21.01
N ASP A 149 -7.49 4.91 20.01
CA ASP A 149 -6.12 4.42 20.15
C ASP A 149 -5.08 5.46 19.69
N CYS A 150 -5.52 6.63 19.24
CA CYS A 150 -4.64 7.68 18.69
C CYS A 150 -3.87 8.42 19.80
N PRO A 151 -2.52 8.45 19.77
CA PRO A 151 -1.73 9.18 20.77
C PRO A 151 -1.98 10.69 20.79
N ALA A 152 -2.39 11.26 19.65
CA ALA A 152 -2.68 12.69 19.51
C ALA A 152 -4.12 13.06 19.91
N ARG A 153 -4.94 12.12 20.38
CA ARG A 153 -6.37 12.34 20.69
C ARG A 153 -6.64 13.59 21.53
N ASN A 154 -5.83 13.83 22.57
CA ASN A 154 -6.04 14.97 23.48
C ASN A 154 -5.64 16.33 22.86
N LEU A 155 -5.00 16.33 21.69
CA LEU A 155 -4.61 17.53 20.94
C LEU A 155 -5.40 17.68 19.64
N CYS A 156 -6.19 16.66 19.28
CA CYS A 156 -6.94 16.62 18.03
C CYS A 156 -8.32 17.26 18.25
N HIS A 157 -8.67 18.23 17.43
CA HIS A 157 -9.94 18.95 17.52
C HIS A 157 -10.94 18.38 16.53
N VAL A 158 -11.23 17.09 16.67
CA VAL A 158 -12.22 16.35 15.84
C VAL A 158 -13.52 16.25 16.61
#